data_AF-A0A0P0DNE7-F1
#
_entry.id   AF-A0A0P0DNE7-F1
#
_cell.length_a   1.000
_cell.length_b   1.000
_cell.length_c   1.000
_cell.angle_alpha   90.00
_cell.angle_beta   90.00
_cell.angle_gamma   90.00
#
_symmetry.space_group_name_H-M   'P 1'
#
loop_
_entity.id
_entity.type
_entity.pdbx_description
1 polymer ?
#
loop_
_entity_poly.entity_id
_entity_poly.type
_entity_poly.pdbx_seq_one_letter_code
_entity_poly.pdbx_strand_id
1 'polypeptide(L)'
;MRADVARRSPVPMRITRRPLAALLPALLAVTACGADTPAAETGTYASSLEAMIEQELGRSELSDWDRAVLEKALETGQVSRADYLEGAEMYEQCMAAAGFAMKRTDHPNGLVEHQPATVSADDAERDAKMLADYECMLSGYASTQEIYRFQTANPDLLRDSSEVVVRCLFDAGIIDEDFTRDDFQAHVRDDYTPEKLPFDIMDATVQSCLWGAGIVFRDYG
;
A
#
# COMPACT_ATOMS: atom_id res chain seq x y z
N MET A 1 -10.97 -50.50 14.72
CA MET A 1 -11.52 -50.72 13.36
C MET A 1 -10.60 -50.07 12.35
N ARG A 2 -10.06 -50.82 11.40
CA ARG A 2 -9.36 -50.34 10.20
C ARG A 2 -9.98 -51.08 9.01
N ALA A 3 -10.37 -50.36 7.96
CA ALA A 3 -10.99 -50.96 6.78
C ALA A 3 -9.94 -51.07 5.67
N ASP A 4 -9.60 -52.30 5.29
CA ASP A 4 -8.77 -52.58 4.13
C ASP A 4 -9.57 -52.37 2.84
N VAL A 5 -9.07 -51.51 1.95
CA VAL A 5 -9.66 -51.29 0.62
C VAL A 5 -8.98 -52.21 -0.39
N ALA A 6 -9.77 -53.08 -1.03
CA ALA A 6 -9.29 -54.14 -1.89
C ALA A 6 -8.59 -53.62 -3.16
N ARG A 7 -7.42 -54.20 -3.46
CA ARG A 7 -6.70 -53.99 -4.74
C ARG A 7 -7.49 -54.57 -5.92
N ARG A 8 -7.49 -53.87 -7.06
CA ARG A 8 -7.87 -54.42 -8.37
C ARG A 8 -6.75 -54.18 -9.38
N SER A 9 -6.34 -55.23 -10.09
CA SER A 9 -5.41 -55.17 -11.23
C SER A 9 -6.07 -55.79 -12.47
N PRO A 10 -6.13 -55.06 -13.59
CA PRO A 10 -5.81 -55.58 -14.93
C PRO A 10 -5.11 -54.52 -15.83
N VAL A 11 -4.45 -54.77 -16.97
CA VAL A 11 -3.92 -55.98 -17.65
C VAL A 11 -2.79 -55.48 -18.60
N PRO A 12 -1.75 -56.26 -18.94
CA PRO A 12 -0.63 -55.73 -19.74
C PRO A 12 -1.00 -55.53 -21.22
N MET A 13 -0.87 -54.30 -21.72
CA MET A 13 -1.04 -53.99 -23.14
C MET A 13 0.29 -54.16 -23.90
N ARG A 14 0.23 -54.83 -25.06
CA ARG A 14 1.41 -55.32 -25.79
C ARG A 14 2.15 -54.23 -26.56
N ILE A 15 3.48 -54.30 -26.52
CA ILE A 15 4.40 -53.49 -27.31
C ILE A 15 4.32 -53.90 -28.79
N THR A 16 4.09 -52.95 -29.69
CA THR A 16 4.28 -53.10 -31.14
C THR A 16 5.27 -52.06 -31.65
N ARG A 17 6.50 -52.50 -31.95
CA ARG A 17 7.53 -51.66 -32.59
C ARG A 17 7.43 -51.75 -34.11
N ARG A 18 7.36 -50.61 -34.81
CA ARG A 18 7.72 -50.46 -36.24
C ARG A 18 8.44 -49.10 -36.47
N PRO A 19 9.24 -48.95 -37.54
CA PRO A 19 10.54 -48.30 -37.44
C PRO A 19 10.62 -46.82 -37.91
N LEU A 20 11.81 -46.25 -37.71
CA LEU A 20 12.23 -44.87 -38.03
C LEU A 20 12.00 -44.47 -39.49
N ALA A 21 11.67 -43.19 -39.72
CA ALA A 21 12.61 -42.20 -40.26
C ALA A 21 11.95 -40.82 -40.53
N ALA A 22 12.42 -39.76 -39.84
CA ALA A 22 12.45 -38.37 -40.33
C ALA A 22 13.33 -37.52 -39.39
N LEU A 23 14.31 -36.79 -39.95
CA LEU A 23 15.14 -35.82 -39.23
C LEU A 23 14.45 -34.45 -39.25
N LEU A 24 14.47 -33.74 -38.12
CA LEU A 24 14.08 -32.33 -38.03
C LEU A 24 14.82 -31.66 -36.85
N PRO A 25 15.76 -30.73 -37.11
CA PRO A 25 16.44 -29.96 -36.07
C PRO A 25 15.86 -28.54 -35.95
N ALA A 26 15.23 -28.24 -34.81
CA ALA A 26 14.82 -26.91 -34.30
C ALA A 26 13.87 -27.15 -33.11
N LEU A 27 13.84 -26.37 -32.03
CA LEU A 27 14.63 -25.24 -31.56
C LEU A 27 14.74 -25.38 -30.03
N LEU A 28 15.89 -25.06 -29.44
CA LEU A 28 15.99 -24.90 -27.98
C LEU A 28 15.32 -23.58 -27.59
N ALA A 29 14.04 -23.63 -27.28
CA ALA A 29 13.36 -22.55 -26.59
C ALA A 29 13.89 -22.49 -25.15
N VAL A 30 14.88 -21.64 -24.92
CA VAL A 30 15.29 -21.25 -23.57
C VAL A 30 14.11 -20.50 -22.97
N THR A 31 13.38 -21.16 -22.06
CA THR A 31 12.46 -20.48 -21.15
C THR A 31 13.31 -19.66 -20.18
N ALA A 32 13.71 -18.48 -20.62
CA ALA A 32 14.15 -17.45 -19.72
C ALA A 32 12.95 -17.13 -18.81
N CYS A 33 13.05 -17.45 -17.53
CA CYS A 33 12.24 -16.77 -16.55
C CYS A 33 12.68 -15.31 -16.57
N GLY A 34 11.97 -14.47 -17.34
CA GLY A 34 11.95 -13.06 -17.04
C GLY A 34 11.47 -12.93 -15.60
N ALA A 35 12.20 -12.18 -14.78
CA ALA A 35 11.59 -11.62 -13.60
C ALA A 35 10.52 -10.66 -14.13
N ASP A 36 9.25 -10.98 -13.91
CA ASP A 36 8.17 -10.03 -14.17
C ASP A 36 8.40 -8.85 -13.20
N THR A 37 8.96 -7.76 -13.71
CA THR A 37 8.90 -6.46 -13.03
C THR A 37 7.43 -6.23 -12.69
N PRO A 38 7.07 -5.95 -11.41
CA PRO A 38 5.68 -5.78 -11.04
C PRO A 38 5.07 -4.68 -11.90
N ALA A 39 4.12 -5.07 -12.76
CA ALA A 39 3.46 -4.13 -13.65
C ALA A 39 2.76 -3.07 -12.80
N ALA A 40 2.87 -1.81 -13.20
CA ALA A 40 2.20 -0.70 -12.57
C ALA A 40 0.72 -1.01 -12.31
N GLU A 41 0.23 -0.76 -11.09
CA GLU A 41 -1.21 -0.80 -10.83
C GLU A 41 -1.87 0.37 -11.58
N THR A 42 -2.38 0.08 -12.77
CA THR A 42 -3.06 1.06 -13.62
C THR A 42 -4.53 1.21 -13.22
N GLY A 43 -5.06 2.42 -13.38
CA GLY A 43 -6.44 2.78 -13.04
C GLY A 43 -6.60 3.40 -11.66
N THR A 44 -7.84 3.46 -11.20
CA THR A 44 -8.22 4.12 -9.94
C THR A 44 -8.74 3.12 -8.90
N TYR A 45 -8.78 3.53 -7.63
CA TYR A 45 -9.40 2.76 -6.55
C TYR A 45 -10.92 2.76 -6.62
N ALA A 46 -11.52 3.91 -6.95
CA ALA A 46 -12.97 4.08 -7.17
C ALA A 46 -13.24 5.09 -8.30
N SER A 47 -14.52 5.29 -8.66
CA SER A 47 -14.94 6.27 -9.67
C SER A 47 -15.03 7.72 -9.15
N SER A 48 -15.10 7.89 -7.83
CA SER A 48 -15.18 9.17 -7.12
C SER A 48 -14.87 8.96 -5.64
N LEU A 49 -14.57 10.03 -4.91
CA LEU A 49 -14.41 9.98 -3.45
C LEU A 49 -15.70 9.49 -2.76
N GLU A 50 -16.86 9.94 -3.25
CA GLU A 50 -18.19 9.49 -2.82
C GLU A 50 -18.33 7.96 -2.91
N ALA A 51 -18.00 7.36 -4.06
CA ALA A 51 -18.06 5.91 -4.25
C ALA A 51 -17.06 5.14 -3.36
N MET A 52 -15.92 5.76 -3.03
CA MET A 52 -14.97 5.19 -2.07
C MET A 52 -15.51 5.23 -0.64
N ILE A 53 -16.18 6.32 -0.25
CA ILE A 53 -16.84 6.45 1.06
C ILE A 53 -18.00 5.45 1.18
N GLU A 54 -18.82 5.28 0.13
CA GLU A 54 -19.88 4.27 0.09
C GLU A 54 -19.32 2.84 0.24
N GLN A 55 -18.18 2.53 -0.38
CA GLN A 55 -17.49 1.25 -0.23
C GLN A 55 -17.06 1.01 1.22
N GLU A 56 -16.45 2.01 1.87
CA GLU A 56 -16.03 1.90 3.28
C GLU A 56 -17.21 1.74 4.23
N LEU A 57 -18.30 2.50 4.03
CA LEU A 57 -19.55 2.36 4.79
C LEU A 57 -20.19 0.98 4.66
N GLY A 58 -19.97 0.29 3.54
CA GLY A 58 -20.40 -1.09 3.29
C GLY A 58 -19.60 -2.16 4.04
N ARG A 59 -18.49 -1.83 4.70
CA ARG A 59 -17.68 -2.77 5.48
C ARG A 59 -18.38 -3.16 6.79
N SER A 60 -18.29 -4.44 7.15
CA SER A 60 -18.80 -4.98 8.42
C SER A 60 -17.93 -4.61 9.62
N GLU A 61 -16.64 -4.35 9.39
CA GLU A 61 -15.64 -4.04 10.42
C GLU A 61 -15.26 -2.55 10.35
N LEU A 62 -16.27 -1.69 10.43
CA LEU A 62 -16.13 -0.23 10.51
C LEU A 62 -16.55 0.23 11.90
N SER A 63 -15.76 1.10 12.54
CA SER A 63 -16.08 1.64 13.85
C SER A 63 -17.33 2.56 13.79
N ASP A 64 -18.05 2.69 14.90
CA ASP A 64 -19.20 3.61 14.99
C ASP A 64 -18.78 5.07 14.74
N TRP A 65 -17.56 5.44 15.12
CA TRP A 65 -16.99 6.78 14.90
C TRP A 65 -16.64 7.01 13.43
N ASP A 66 -15.90 6.09 12.78
CA ASP A 66 -15.60 6.18 11.34
C ASP A 66 -16.90 6.23 10.54
N ARG A 67 -17.89 5.39 10.89
CA ARG A 67 -19.21 5.40 10.25
C ARG A 67 -19.88 6.77 10.32
N ALA A 68 -19.92 7.39 11.50
CA ALA A 68 -20.52 8.71 11.68
C ALA A 68 -19.77 9.82 10.90
N VAL A 69 -18.44 9.76 10.85
CA VAL A 69 -17.63 10.71 10.07
C VAL A 69 -17.81 10.52 8.57
N LEU A 70 -17.88 9.27 8.09
CA LEU A 70 -18.07 8.94 6.68
C LEU A 70 -19.49 9.24 6.18
N GLU A 71 -20.53 9.00 7.00
CA GLU A 71 -21.90 9.42 6.70
C GLU A 71 -22.00 10.95 6.55
N LYS A 72 -21.38 11.69 7.48
CA LYS A 72 -21.22 13.15 7.39
C LYS A 72 -20.40 13.58 6.16
N ALA A 73 -19.39 12.82 5.77
CA ALA A 73 -18.58 13.10 4.58
C ALA A 73 -19.35 12.94 3.27
N LEU A 74 -20.34 12.03 3.20
CA LEU A 74 -21.27 11.98 2.06
C LEU A 74 -22.14 13.24 1.96
N GLU A 75 -22.62 13.77 3.09
CA GLU A 75 -23.44 14.99 3.11
C GLU A 75 -22.66 16.26 2.71
N THR A 76 -21.37 16.31 3.04
CA THR A 76 -20.51 17.49 2.84
C THR A 76 -19.55 17.37 1.64
N GLY A 77 -19.43 16.17 1.06
CA GLY A 77 -18.52 15.84 -0.04
C GLY A 77 -17.07 15.56 0.34
N GLN A 78 -16.70 15.61 1.62
CA GLN A 78 -15.33 15.41 2.12
C GLN A 78 -15.28 15.12 3.63
N VAL A 79 -14.26 14.39 4.09
CA VAL A 79 -13.91 14.33 5.52
C VAL A 79 -13.38 15.69 5.95
N SER A 80 -13.84 16.24 7.07
CA SER A 80 -13.34 17.53 7.55
C SER A 80 -12.00 17.38 8.27
N ARG A 81 -11.15 18.43 8.21
CA ARG A 81 -9.88 18.45 8.96
C ARG A 81 -10.06 18.32 10.47
N ALA A 82 -11.22 18.71 11.01
CA ALA A 82 -11.51 18.54 12.44
C ALA A 82 -11.69 17.06 12.78
N ASP A 83 -12.52 16.35 12.02
CA ASP A 83 -12.77 14.91 12.22
C ASP A 83 -11.47 14.11 12.01
N TYR A 84 -10.69 14.44 10.97
CA TYR A 84 -9.38 13.84 10.71
C TYR A 84 -8.41 13.97 11.90
N LEU A 85 -8.32 15.15 12.51
CA LEU A 85 -7.44 15.38 13.66
C LEU A 85 -7.96 14.74 14.94
N GLU A 86 -9.28 14.67 15.14
CA GLU A 86 -9.91 13.96 16.26
C GLU A 86 -9.57 12.47 16.22
N GLY A 87 -9.73 11.81 15.06
CA GLY A 87 -9.32 10.42 14.88
C GLY A 87 -7.82 10.21 15.11
N ALA A 88 -6.98 11.15 14.65
CA ALA A 88 -5.54 11.11 14.90
C ALA A 88 -5.19 11.14 16.39
N GLU A 89 -5.84 12.02 17.15
CA GLU A 89 -5.67 12.11 18.59
C GLU A 89 -6.20 10.84 19.31
N MET A 90 -7.33 10.28 18.87
CA MET A 90 -7.87 9.02 19.40
C MET A 90 -6.86 7.86 19.25
N TYR A 91 -6.23 7.73 18.08
CA TYR A 91 -5.19 6.72 17.84
C TYR A 91 -3.94 6.96 18.71
N GLU A 92 -3.44 8.20 18.82
CA GLU A 92 -2.31 8.54 19.70
C GLU A 92 -2.61 8.18 21.16
N GLN A 93 -3.79 8.54 21.66
CA GLN A 93 -4.24 8.22 23.02
C GLN A 93 -4.35 6.72 23.25
N CYS A 94 -4.88 5.96 22.28
CA CYS A 94 -4.99 4.50 22.35
C CYS A 94 -3.61 3.83 22.41
N MET A 95 -2.67 4.22 21.53
CA MET A 95 -1.31 3.68 21.53
C MET A 95 -0.57 4.00 22.83
N ALA A 96 -0.73 5.22 23.35
CA ALA A 96 -0.17 5.62 24.65
C ALA A 96 -0.77 4.80 25.82
N ALA A 97 -2.07 4.49 25.79
CA ALA A 97 -2.73 3.65 26.78
C ALA A 97 -2.27 2.18 26.72
N ALA A 98 -1.93 1.68 25.53
CA ALA A 98 -1.28 0.38 25.33
C ALA A 98 0.22 0.36 25.73
N GLY A 99 0.79 1.51 26.11
CA GLY A 99 2.18 1.65 26.54
C GLY A 99 3.18 1.95 25.41
N PHE A 100 2.72 2.19 24.19
CA PHE A 100 3.56 2.43 23.02
C PHE A 100 3.62 3.92 22.65
N ALA A 101 4.79 4.53 22.81
CA ALA A 101 5.01 5.90 22.38
C ALA A 101 5.11 6.01 20.85
N MET A 102 4.31 6.92 20.28
CA MET A 102 4.34 7.26 18.86
C MET A 102 4.98 8.65 18.67
N LYS A 103 5.79 8.78 17.63
CA LYS A 103 6.27 10.06 17.11
C LYS A 103 5.27 10.56 16.07
N ARG A 104 4.69 11.73 16.31
CA ARG A 104 3.84 12.46 15.37
C ARG A 104 4.70 13.35 14.45
N THR A 105 4.35 13.37 13.17
CA THR A 105 4.82 14.38 12.19
C THR A 105 3.60 15.01 11.54
N ASP A 106 3.42 16.33 11.70
CA ASP A 106 2.43 17.10 10.94
C ASP A 106 3.08 17.58 9.62
N HIS A 107 2.62 17.04 8.49
CA HIS A 107 3.14 17.35 7.15
C HIS A 107 2.58 18.69 6.63
N PRO A 108 3.37 19.49 5.87
CA PRO A 108 2.92 20.71 5.18
C PRO A 108 1.56 20.65 4.45
N ASN A 109 1.20 19.51 3.85
CA ASN A 109 -0.11 19.32 3.19
C ASN A 109 -1.29 19.09 4.17
N GLY A 110 -1.03 19.13 5.48
CA GLY A 110 -2.03 18.96 6.53
C GLY A 110 -2.31 17.51 6.93
N LEU A 111 -1.61 16.53 6.35
CA LEU A 111 -1.62 15.14 6.79
C LEU A 111 -0.81 14.96 8.08
N VAL A 112 -1.20 13.99 8.88
CA VAL A 112 -0.49 13.52 10.07
C VAL A 112 0.11 12.15 9.76
N GLU A 113 1.35 11.95 10.18
CA GLU A 113 2.02 10.66 10.19
C GLU A 113 2.33 10.27 11.64
N HIS A 114 2.02 9.01 12.00
CA HIS A 114 2.43 8.42 13.26
C HIS A 114 3.47 7.32 13.01
N GLN A 115 4.64 7.46 13.61
CA GLN A 115 5.72 6.47 13.55
C GLN A 115 5.99 5.90 14.95
N PRO A 116 6.48 4.66 15.10
CA PRO A 116 7.03 4.21 16.37
C PRO A 116 8.11 5.18 16.86
N ALA A 117 8.04 5.66 18.11
CA ALA A 117 9.10 6.53 18.66
C ALA A 117 10.43 5.77 18.80
N THR A 118 10.34 4.46 19.04
CA THR A 118 11.45 3.50 19.04
C THR A 118 11.02 2.21 18.34
N VAL A 119 11.97 1.50 17.73
CA VAL A 119 11.77 0.13 17.22
C VAL A 119 12.47 -0.82 18.18
N SER A 120 11.71 -1.71 18.82
CA SER A 120 12.31 -2.69 19.74
C SER A 120 13.01 -3.81 18.97
N ALA A 121 14.14 -4.24 19.51
CA ALA A 121 14.84 -5.44 19.06
C ALA A 121 14.21 -6.73 19.60
N ASP A 122 13.32 -6.65 20.60
CA ASP A 122 12.57 -7.80 21.11
C ASP A 122 11.38 -8.13 20.21
N ASP A 123 11.24 -9.40 19.86
CA ASP A 123 10.17 -9.88 18.98
C ASP A 123 8.81 -9.78 19.67
N ALA A 124 8.73 -10.10 20.98
CA ALA A 124 7.47 -10.07 21.72
C ALA A 124 6.94 -8.63 21.91
N GLU A 125 7.83 -7.66 22.14
CA GLU A 125 7.46 -6.24 22.17
C GLU A 125 6.98 -5.73 20.80
N ARG A 126 7.60 -6.17 19.69
CA ARG A 126 7.13 -5.82 18.33
C ARG A 126 5.76 -6.42 18.03
N ASP A 127 5.53 -7.69 18.36
CA ASP A 127 4.25 -8.37 18.16
C ASP A 127 3.14 -7.71 19.01
N ALA A 128 3.44 -7.40 20.27
CA ALA A 128 2.53 -6.65 21.14
C ALA A 128 2.21 -5.25 20.59
N LYS A 129 3.20 -4.54 20.02
CA LYS A 129 2.96 -3.27 19.35
C LYS A 129 2.06 -3.45 18.12
N MET A 130 2.32 -4.44 17.26
CA MET A 130 1.50 -4.68 16.06
C MET A 130 0.05 -5.01 16.39
N LEU A 131 -0.19 -5.75 17.48
CA LEU A 131 -1.54 -6.02 17.97
C LEU A 131 -2.22 -4.73 18.47
N ALA A 132 -1.54 -3.94 19.31
CA ALA A 132 -2.08 -2.66 19.79
C ALA A 132 -2.34 -1.68 18.64
N ASP A 133 -1.46 -1.61 17.65
CA ASP A 133 -1.59 -0.79 16.44
C ASP A 133 -2.87 -1.14 15.67
N TYR A 134 -3.09 -2.43 15.43
CA TYR A 134 -4.29 -2.95 14.78
C TYR A 134 -5.57 -2.66 15.59
N GLU A 135 -5.58 -2.93 16.89
CA GLU A 135 -6.72 -2.66 17.77
C GLU A 135 -7.06 -1.16 17.84
N CYS A 136 -6.04 -0.29 17.92
CA CYS A 136 -6.22 1.15 17.92
C CYS A 136 -6.70 1.68 16.56
N MET A 137 -6.19 1.15 15.44
CA MET A 137 -6.66 1.51 14.10
C MET A 137 -8.15 1.18 13.88
N LEU A 138 -8.63 0.05 14.42
CA LEU A 138 -10.04 -0.36 14.37
C LEU A 138 -10.96 0.47 15.27
N SER A 139 -10.43 1.26 16.21
CA SER A 139 -11.22 1.96 17.23
C SER A 139 -11.85 3.30 16.78
N GLY A 140 -11.45 3.83 15.61
CA GLY A 140 -11.90 5.14 15.10
C GLY A 140 -10.78 5.92 14.43
N TYR A 141 -10.11 5.32 13.44
CA TYR A 141 -8.95 5.94 12.77
C TYR A 141 -8.83 5.50 11.32
N ALA A 142 -8.80 4.18 11.06
CA ALA A 142 -8.34 3.63 9.79
C ALA A 142 -9.05 4.22 8.55
N SER A 143 -10.37 4.11 8.47
CA SER A 143 -11.12 4.50 7.27
C SER A 143 -11.20 6.02 7.10
N THR A 144 -11.40 6.77 8.18
CA THR A 144 -11.39 8.25 8.13
C THR A 144 -10.04 8.79 7.67
N GLN A 145 -8.93 8.24 8.17
CA GLN A 145 -7.60 8.70 7.76
C GLN A 145 -7.27 8.32 6.32
N GLU A 146 -7.72 7.15 5.86
CA GLU A 146 -7.53 6.72 4.48
C GLU A 146 -8.28 7.62 3.50
N ILE A 147 -9.58 7.89 3.74
CA ILE A 147 -10.38 8.81 2.92
C ILE A 147 -9.78 10.23 2.94
N TYR A 148 -9.39 10.74 4.12
CA TYR A 148 -8.76 12.06 4.21
C TYR A 148 -7.41 12.12 3.47
N ARG A 149 -6.59 11.07 3.52
CA ARG A 149 -5.35 10.98 2.74
C ARG A 149 -5.64 11.02 1.24
N PHE A 150 -6.62 10.25 0.76
CA PHE A 150 -7.01 10.26 -0.65
C PHE A 150 -7.48 11.64 -1.11
N GLN A 151 -8.44 12.28 -0.43
CA GLN A 151 -8.90 13.62 -0.85
C GLN A 151 -7.82 14.70 -0.82
N THR A 152 -6.81 14.58 0.06
CA THR A 152 -5.74 15.58 0.23
C THR A 152 -4.57 15.39 -0.73
N ALA A 153 -4.16 14.15 -1.00
CA ALA A 153 -2.92 13.87 -1.74
C ALA A 153 -3.10 13.01 -3.00
N ASN A 154 -4.28 12.43 -3.22
CA ASN A 154 -4.59 11.63 -4.41
C ASN A 154 -6.08 11.77 -4.80
N PRO A 155 -6.55 12.99 -5.13
CA PRO A 155 -7.97 13.25 -5.41
C PRO A 155 -8.49 12.52 -6.66
N ASP A 156 -7.58 12.17 -7.59
CA ASP A 156 -7.87 11.34 -8.77
C ASP A 156 -7.97 9.83 -8.44
N LEU A 157 -7.75 9.44 -7.17
CA LEU A 157 -7.80 8.06 -6.66
C LEU A 157 -6.92 7.06 -7.43
N LEU A 158 -5.76 7.51 -7.94
CA LEU A 158 -4.83 6.70 -8.73
C LEU A 158 -4.26 5.55 -7.89
N ARG A 159 -4.16 4.36 -8.48
CA ARG A 159 -3.48 3.21 -7.85
C ARG A 159 -1.95 3.30 -7.92
N ASP A 160 -1.45 4.02 -8.90
CA ASP A 160 -0.02 4.17 -9.14
C ASP A 160 0.59 5.20 -8.19
N SER A 161 1.14 4.74 -7.06
CA SER A 161 1.78 5.62 -6.07
C SER A 161 2.91 6.50 -6.65
N SER A 162 3.60 6.04 -7.70
CA SER A 162 4.70 6.79 -8.32
C SER A 162 4.17 7.97 -9.15
N GLU A 163 3.06 7.77 -9.86
CA GLU A 163 2.31 8.84 -10.53
C GLU A 163 1.75 9.87 -9.52
N VAL A 164 1.22 9.40 -8.37
CA VAL A 164 0.71 10.29 -7.30
C VAL A 164 1.81 11.21 -6.77
N VAL A 165 3.01 10.67 -6.52
CA VAL A 165 4.15 11.49 -6.07
C VAL A 165 4.53 12.51 -7.12
N VAL A 166 4.71 12.10 -8.38
CA VAL A 166 5.16 13.00 -9.45
C VAL A 166 4.18 14.16 -9.65
N ARG A 167 2.86 13.91 -9.63
CA ARG A 167 1.85 15.00 -9.65
C ARG A 167 2.02 15.96 -8.48
N CYS A 168 2.13 15.44 -7.26
CA CYS A 168 2.31 16.26 -6.07
C CYS A 168 3.61 17.09 -6.09
N LEU A 169 4.72 16.52 -6.59
CA LEU A 169 6.00 17.24 -6.74
C LEU A 169 5.93 18.33 -7.82
N PHE A 170 5.22 18.06 -8.92
CA PHE A 170 5.01 19.04 -10.00
C PHE A 170 4.12 20.20 -9.53
N ASP A 171 3.00 19.91 -8.87
CA ASP A 171 2.09 20.92 -8.31
C ASP A 171 2.77 21.77 -7.20
N ALA A 172 3.72 21.17 -6.47
CA ALA A 172 4.58 21.87 -5.50
C ALA A 172 5.72 22.69 -6.13
N GLY A 173 5.97 22.57 -7.45
CA GLY A 173 7.06 23.24 -8.15
C GLY A 173 8.45 22.72 -7.82
N ILE A 174 8.55 21.46 -7.40
CA ILE A 174 9.81 20.78 -7.01
C ILE A 174 10.50 20.15 -8.23
N ILE A 175 9.71 19.77 -9.24
CA ILE A 175 10.15 19.21 -10.52
C ILE A 175 9.55 20.01 -11.70
N ASP A 176 10.12 19.81 -12.88
CA ASP A 176 9.57 20.28 -14.16
C ASP A 176 8.83 19.14 -14.89
N GLU A 177 8.39 19.41 -16.13
CA GLU A 177 7.65 18.46 -16.96
C GLU A 177 8.52 17.32 -17.55
N ASP A 178 9.84 17.40 -17.44
CA ASP A 178 10.77 16.39 -17.95
C ASP A 178 10.99 15.24 -16.94
N PHE A 179 10.72 15.44 -15.65
CA PHE A 179 10.80 14.38 -14.63
C PHE A 179 9.50 13.58 -14.56
N THR A 180 9.56 12.30 -14.96
CA THR A 180 8.37 11.46 -15.14
C THR A 180 8.14 10.48 -13.98
N ARG A 181 6.98 9.81 -14.01
CA ARG A 181 6.70 8.62 -13.19
C ARG A 181 7.84 7.61 -13.26
N ASP A 182 8.33 7.33 -14.47
CA ASP A 182 9.29 6.25 -14.71
C ASP A 182 10.66 6.59 -14.11
N ASP A 183 11.05 7.87 -14.09
CA ASP A 183 12.26 8.36 -13.40
C ASP A 183 12.15 8.21 -11.88
N PHE A 184 10.99 8.56 -11.31
CA PHE A 184 10.72 8.33 -9.88
C PHE A 184 10.75 6.84 -9.52
N GLN A 185 10.09 6.00 -10.32
CA GLN A 185 10.06 4.56 -10.13
C GLN A 185 11.48 3.98 -10.15
N ALA A 186 12.27 4.31 -11.19
CA ALA A 186 13.65 3.85 -11.32
C ALA A 186 14.51 4.25 -10.11
N HIS A 187 14.50 5.53 -9.72
CA HIS A 187 15.41 6.01 -8.68
C HIS A 187 14.97 5.70 -7.24
N VAL A 188 13.68 5.69 -6.93
CA VAL A 188 13.17 5.57 -5.54
C VAL A 188 12.70 4.16 -5.21
N ARG A 189 12.17 3.42 -6.19
CA ARG A 189 11.56 2.09 -5.96
C ARG A 189 12.46 0.94 -6.41
N ASP A 190 13.07 1.07 -7.59
CA ASP A 190 13.75 -0.05 -8.25
C ASP A 190 15.26 -0.09 -7.93
N ASP A 191 16.00 0.99 -8.22
CA ASP A 191 17.45 1.08 -7.97
C ASP A 191 17.80 1.52 -6.54
N TYR A 192 16.87 2.15 -5.83
CA TYR A 192 17.09 2.80 -4.52
C TYR A 192 18.32 3.74 -4.52
N THR A 193 18.37 4.63 -5.51
CA THR A 193 19.43 5.64 -5.72
C THR A 193 18.88 7.06 -5.63
N PRO A 194 18.38 7.49 -4.44
CA PRO A 194 17.78 8.81 -4.25
C PRO A 194 18.77 9.96 -4.50
N GLU A 195 20.07 9.72 -4.42
CA GLU A 195 21.13 10.70 -4.68
C GLU A 195 21.23 11.13 -6.16
N LYS A 196 20.50 10.46 -7.05
CA LYS A 196 20.35 10.83 -8.47
C LYS A 196 19.13 11.73 -8.74
N LEU A 197 18.26 11.92 -7.77
CA LEU A 197 17.07 12.78 -7.93
C LEU A 197 17.46 14.25 -8.09
N PRO A 198 16.68 15.05 -8.85
CA PRO A 198 16.92 16.49 -9.00
C PRO A 198 16.52 17.31 -7.75
N PHE A 199 16.03 16.66 -6.69
CA PHE A 199 15.55 17.26 -5.44
C PHE A 199 16.02 16.43 -4.22
N ASP A 200 16.01 17.06 -3.04
CA ASP A 200 16.25 16.36 -1.78
C ASP A 200 15.02 15.51 -1.40
N ILE A 201 15.17 14.18 -1.38
CA ILE A 201 14.07 13.27 -1.00
C ILE A 201 13.62 13.46 0.46
N MET A 202 14.47 14.07 1.30
CA MET A 202 14.20 14.34 2.72
C MET A 202 13.59 15.73 2.98
N ASP A 203 13.38 16.56 1.94
CA ASP A 203 12.64 17.82 2.09
C ASP A 203 11.22 17.59 2.63
N ALA A 204 10.74 18.48 3.50
CA ALA A 204 9.45 18.31 4.18
C ALA A 204 8.24 18.27 3.20
N THR A 205 8.34 18.96 2.07
CA THR A 205 7.31 18.97 1.02
C THR A 205 7.37 17.68 0.20
N VAL A 206 8.58 17.19 -0.12
CA VAL A 206 8.77 15.88 -0.77
C VAL A 206 8.24 14.75 0.12
N GLN A 207 8.58 14.77 1.41
CA GLN A 207 8.06 13.85 2.42
C GLN A 207 6.52 13.91 2.55
N SER A 208 5.93 15.10 2.40
CA SER A 208 4.45 15.26 2.35
C SER A 208 3.83 14.53 1.15
N CYS A 209 4.45 14.63 -0.03
CA CYS A 209 4.01 13.94 -1.24
C CYS A 209 4.19 12.42 -1.13
N LEU A 210 5.33 11.97 -0.60
CA LEU A 210 5.61 10.56 -0.34
C LEU A 210 4.58 9.97 0.63
N TRP A 211 4.38 10.58 1.80
CA TRP A 211 3.39 10.14 2.79
C TRP A 211 1.96 10.13 2.22
N GLY A 212 1.60 11.18 1.48
CA GLY A 212 0.32 11.28 0.77
C GLY A 212 0.08 10.13 -0.21
N ALA A 213 1.11 9.70 -0.93
CA ALA A 213 1.09 8.54 -1.83
C ALA A 213 1.19 7.17 -1.13
N GLY A 214 1.28 7.12 0.20
CA GLY A 214 1.45 5.87 0.97
C GLY A 214 2.90 5.35 0.96
N ILE A 215 3.88 6.24 0.76
CA ILE A 215 5.31 5.91 0.71
C ILE A 215 5.99 6.47 1.97
N VAL A 216 6.64 5.58 2.72
CA VAL A 216 7.54 5.97 3.82
C VAL A 216 8.97 5.83 3.34
N PHE A 217 9.63 6.94 3.03
CA PHE A 217 11.07 6.97 2.75
C PHE A 217 11.82 7.42 4.01
N ARG A 218 12.96 6.79 4.31
CA ARG A 218 13.75 7.07 5.51
C ARG A 218 15.23 7.01 5.20
N ASP A 219 15.95 7.98 5.76
CA ASP A 219 17.40 7.87 5.91
C ASP A 219 17.72 6.88 7.03
N TYR A 220 18.30 5.73 6.66
CA TYR A 220 18.86 4.73 7.57
C TYR A 220 20.39 4.90 7.60
N GLY A 221 20.85 6.03 8.14
CA GLY A 221 22.27 6.42 8.20
C GLY A 221 23.18 5.46 8.96
#